data_AF-A0A4U5N3K0-F1
#
_entry.id   AF-A0A4U5N3K0-F1
#
_cell.length_a   1.000
_cell.length_b   1.000
_cell.length_c   1.000
_cell.angle_alpha   90.00
_cell.angle_beta   90.00
_cell.angle_gamma   90.00
#
_symmetry.space_group_name_H-M   'P 1'
#
loop_
_entity.id
_entity.type
_entity.pdbx_description
1 polymer ?
#
loop_
_entity_poly.entity_id
_entity_poly.type
_entity_poly.pdbx_seq_one_letter_code
_entity_poly.pdbx_strand_id
1 'polypeptide(L)'
;MPSLVAFGRRWNIASDDFVFPEITEACVRILWLACAVLIFIINGPHECSTPHFVIYLFVFFTLNAISVILCIFLALLSSRGTIMDGQVRARVPVIIYIRLPIFIVEFSWTIASTVLAVTYDLNDHCNFVYGFWITVILEWILMVAVLLGIIVIFNPQGKSERTLHEEQRSWTTCLKICKFRQDDIMRAALDDIALLMATFSADNDFVFSDLVAGLLLHVHSPHRTPRTSVDQEASNQRASIARQDAESWQAGPDTISTVKRMLDFAVAVYGWPMYMYNNCGCTGWLRLFKRLQCCRNCRCDQVLVVEDNCCFCHTAAFVLESQVDQTDLFFVSFRNALYKVPFVVLVDHATKSIVVTIRGSLSLMDLVTDLSLSDELFTVDVDTDPVLRNDRELDSEGQVRVHRGMLNGARYVYEVLKENNVIEDLYILNPGYNLVICGHSLGGGVASLLTLLLKQTYPHVRCYAFSPPGCVISEHGVNDTEAHVLSVILETEDRPGDLLHDQGKVRDHHQRNLPAILLRALGTSSGQRRR
;
A
#
# COMPACT_ATOMS: atom_id res chain seq x y z
N MET A 1 21.16 -6.77 -1.15
CA MET A 1 22.29 -6.79 -2.09
C MET A 1 23.26 -5.69 -1.75
N PRO A 2 24.59 -5.89 -1.87
CA PRO A 2 25.51 -4.79 -1.64
C PRO A 2 25.20 -3.62 -2.59
N SER A 3 25.21 -2.42 -2.02
CA SER A 3 25.05 -1.17 -2.77
C SER A 3 26.04 -1.06 -3.94
N LEU A 4 25.61 -0.45 -5.04
CA LEU A 4 26.46 -0.22 -6.20
C LEU A 4 27.61 0.73 -5.81
N VAL A 5 28.84 0.33 -6.14
CA VAL A 5 30.03 1.19 -6.03
C VAL A 5 30.41 1.67 -7.42
N ALA A 6 30.20 2.95 -7.71
CA ALA A 6 30.56 3.61 -8.95
C ALA A 6 31.19 4.98 -8.69
N PHE A 7 32.17 5.38 -9.50
CA PHE A 7 33.00 6.59 -9.32
C PHE A 7 33.71 6.66 -7.96
N GLY A 8 34.04 5.50 -7.39
CA GLY A 8 34.63 5.42 -6.05
C GLY A 8 33.68 5.76 -4.90
N ARG A 9 32.38 5.96 -5.19
CA ARG A 9 31.32 6.27 -4.23
C ARG A 9 30.29 5.15 -4.19
N ARG A 10 29.60 5.02 -3.06
CA ARG A 10 28.44 4.14 -2.90
C ARG A 10 27.20 4.87 -3.38
N TRP A 11 26.27 4.14 -3.97
CA TRP A 11 24.98 4.66 -4.44
C TRP A 11 23.85 3.94 -3.71
N ASN A 12 22.74 4.63 -3.43
CA ASN A 12 21.56 4.04 -2.77
C ASN A 12 20.72 3.20 -3.76
N ILE A 13 21.39 2.46 -4.65
CA ILE A 13 20.82 1.55 -5.64
C ILE A 13 21.71 0.31 -5.71
N ALA A 14 21.11 -0.87 -5.85
CA ALA A 14 21.82 -2.11 -6.05
C ALA A 14 21.99 -2.41 -7.55
N SER A 15 22.93 -3.29 -7.88
CA SER A 15 23.27 -3.61 -9.28
C SER A 15 22.14 -4.28 -10.08
N ASP A 16 21.15 -4.84 -9.41
CA ASP A 16 19.96 -5.53 -9.92
C ASP A 16 18.74 -4.62 -10.09
N ASP A 17 18.74 -3.46 -9.43
CA ASP A 17 17.66 -2.49 -9.51
C ASP A 17 17.54 -1.85 -10.89
N PHE A 18 18.57 -1.97 -11.74
CA PHE A 18 18.58 -1.39 -13.09
C PHE A 18 17.65 -2.13 -14.06
N VAL A 19 17.13 -3.32 -13.74
CA VAL A 19 16.24 -4.05 -14.67
C VAL A 19 15.00 -3.23 -15.05
N PHE A 20 14.23 -2.74 -14.07
CA PHE A 20 12.97 -2.04 -14.35
C PHE A 20 13.15 -0.65 -14.94
N PRO A 21 14.04 0.23 -14.41
CA PRO A 21 14.28 1.54 -14.98
C PRO A 21 14.76 1.45 -16.44
N GLU A 22 15.70 0.54 -16.73
CA GLU A 22 16.29 0.41 -18.07
C GLU A 22 15.32 -0.20 -19.08
N ILE A 23 14.50 -1.18 -18.68
CA ILE A 23 13.42 -1.71 -19.54
C ILE A 23 12.38 -0.62 -19.80
N THR A 24 11.99 0.14 -18.77
CA THR A 24 11.00 1.21 -18.91
C THR A 24 11.50 2.30 -19.87
N GLU A 25 12.75 2.74 -19.70
CA GLU A 25 13.39 3.69 -20.61
C GLU A 25 13.48 3.13 -22.04
N ALA A 26 13.88 1.87 -22.20
CA ALA A 26 13.93 1.22 -23.52
C ALA A 26 12.54 1.16 -24.18
N CYS A 27 11.50 0.78 -23.44
CA CYS A 27 10.13 0.72 -23.94
C CYS A 27 9.61 2.09 -24.36
N VAL A 28 9.83 3.13 -23.54
CA VAL A 28 9.48 4.51 -23.88
C VAL A 28 10.20 4.92 -25.16
N ARG A 29 11.52 4.71 -25.22
CA ARG A 29 12.34 5.02 -26.41
C ARG A 29 11.87 4.30 -27.67
N ILE A 30 11.65 2.99 -27.61
CA ILE A 30 11.15 2.20 -28.73
C ILE A 30 9.78 2.71 -29.21
N LEU A 31 8.86 2.99 -28.28
CA LEU A 31 7.51 3.43 -28.63
C LEU A 31 7.54 4.76 -29.39
N TRP A 32 8.28 5.76 -28.88
CA TRP A 32 8.29 7.06 -29.54
C TRP A 32 9.16 7.06 -30.82
N LEU A 33 10.24 6.26 -30.89
CA LEU A 33 10.98 6.05 -32.15
C LEU A 33 10.09 5.41 -33.22
N ALA A 34 9.27 4.43 -32.86
CA ALA A 34 8.32 3.80 -33.77
C ALA A 34 7.27 4.82 -34.26
N CYS A 35 6.73 5.65 -33.37
CA CYS A 35 5.84 6.75 -33.73
C CYS A 35 6.51 7.75 -34.67
N ALA A 36 7.76 8.14 -34.39
CA ALA A 36 8.51 9.09 -35.22
C ALA A 36 8.79 8.53 -36.62
N VAL A 37 9.16 7.25 -36.74
CA VAL A 37 9.34 6.57 -38.03
C VAL A 37 8.01 6.45 -38.78
N LEU A 38 6.90 6.15 -38.10
CA LEU A 38 5.57 6.09 -38.72
C LEU A 38 5.15 7.46 -39.28
N ILE A 39 5.36 8.52 -38.50
CA ILE A 39 5.11 9.91 -38.93
C ILE A 39 5.98 10.26 -40.15
N PHE A 40 7.23 9.80 -40.18
CA PHE A 40 8.14 9.99 -41.30
C PHE A 40 7.66 9.26 -42.56
N ILE A 41 7.20 8.02 -42.45
CA ILE A 41 6.69 7.24 -43.58
C ILE A 41 5.39 7.85 -44.14
N ILE A 42 4.47 8.26 -43.26
CA ILE A 42 3.16 8.80 -43.66
C ILE A 42 3.29 10.17 -44.35
N ASN A 43 4.17 11.04 -43.84
CA ASN A 43 4.24 12.44 -44.29
C ASN A 43 5.27 12.70 -45.40
N GLY A 44 6.03 11.70 -45.85
CA GLY A 44 6.86 11.81 -47.06
C GLY A 44 7.80 13.03 -47.11
N PRO A 45 8.82 13.12 -46.23
CA PRO A 45 9.60 14.34 -45.98
C PRO A 45 10.47 14.83 -47.15
N HIS A 46 10.57 14.06 -48.24
CA HIS A 46 11.39 14.40 -49.40
C HIS A 46 10.95 15.69 -50.11
N GLU A 47 9.70 16.13 -49.92
CA GLU A 47 9.18 17.37 -50.53
C GLU A 47 9.48 18.63 -49.69
N CYS A 48 9.82 18.50 -48.41
CA CYS A 48 9.95 19.64 -47.48
C CYS A 48 11.25 19.65 -46.64
N SER A 49 12.18 18.71 -46.83
CA SER A 49 13.36 18.57 -45.95
C SER A 49 14.65 19.08 -46.58
N THR A 50 15.39 19.92 -45.85
CA THR A 50 16.77 20.27 -46.19
C THR A 50 17.71 19.07 -45.93
N PRO A 51 18.80 18.90 -46.69
CA PRO A 51 19.77 17.82 -46.47
C PRO A 51 20.39 17.86 -45.06
N HIS A 52 20.53 19.05 -44.47
CA HIS A 52 21.00 19.22 -43.09
C HIS A 52 20.03 18.62 -42.07
N PHE A 53 18.72 18.75 -42.30
CA PHE A 53 17.70 18.21 -41.42
C PHE A 53 17.60 16.68 -41.48
N VAL A 54 17.82 16.08 -42.65
CA VAL A 54 17.87 14.61 -42.80
C VAL A 54 19.08 14.02 -42.05
N ILE A 55 20.25 14.64 -42.17
CA ILE A 55 21.45 14.26 -41.41
C ILE A 55 21.18 14.37 -39.90
N TYR A 56 20.48 15.44 -39.50
CA TYR A 56 20.14 15.68 -38.10
C TYR A 56 19.28 14.57 -37.49
N LEU A 57 18.18 14.24 -38.16
CA LEU A 57 17.29 13.15 -37.75
C LEU A 57 18.03 11.82 -37.70
N PHE A 58 18.88 11.55 -38.70
CA PHE A 58 19.66 10.32 -38.75
C PHE A 58 20.56 10.15 -37.51
N VAL A 59 21.27 11.21 -37.11
CA VAL A 59 22.11 11.19 -35.90
C VAL A 59 21.25 11.00 -34.64
N PHE A 60 20.11 11.71 -34.54
CA PHE A 60 19.19 11.58 -33.40
C PHE A 60 18.63 10.16 -33.23
N PHE A 61 18.18 9.54 -34.33
CA PHE A 61 17.72 8.15 -34.34
C PHE A 61 18.84 7.17 -34.00
N THR A 62 20.04 7.41 -34.53
CA THR A 62 21.21 6.54 -34.27
C THR A 62 21.61 6.57 -32.80
N LEU A 63 21.69 7.76 -32.19
CA LEU A 63 21.99 7.91 -30.76
C LEU A 63 20.96 7.19 -29.90
N ASN A 64 19.67 7.41 -30.19
CA ASN A 64 18.59 6.75 -29.46
C ASN A 64 18.59 5.23 -29.62
N ALA A 65 18.89 4.71 -30.81
CA ALA A 65 19.02 3.28 -31.04
C ALA A 65 20.18 2.67 -30.24
N ILE A 66 21.33 3.35 -30.19
CA ILE A 66 22.48 2.95 -29.37
C ILE A 66 22.09 2.90 -27.89
N SER A 67 21.38 3.92 -27.40
CA SER A 67 20.92 3.97 -26.02
C SER A 67 19.90 2.89 -25.67
N VAL A 68 18.96 2.58 -26.57
CA VAL A 68 18.05 1.43 -26.40
C VAL A 68 18.82 0.12 -26.28
N ILE A 69 19.82 -0.11 -27.13
CA ILE A 69 20.66 -1.31 -27.07
C ILE A 69 21.39 -1.38 -25.73
N LEU A 70 21.94 -0.26 -25.24
CA LEU A 70 22.62 -0.19 -23.95
C LEU A 70 21.66 -0.41 -22.78
N CYS A 71 20.44 0.15 -22.81
CA CYS A 71 19.40 -0.10 -21.82
C CYS A 71 19.07 -1.59 -21.72
N ILE A 72 18.78 -2.23 -22.87
CA ILE A 72 18.44 -3.66 -22.91
C ILE A 72 19.62 -4.49 -22.40
N PHE A 73 20.84 -4.17 -22.82
CA PHE A 73 22.03 -4.89 -22.38
C PHE A 73 22.29 -4.74 -20.88
N LEU A 74 22.10 -3.54 -20.33
CA LEU A 74 22.22 -3.26 -18.90
C LEU A 74 21.14 -3.99 -18.10
N ALA A 75 19.88 -3.97 -18.56
CA ALA A 75 18.79 -4.72 -17.95
C ALA A 75 19.08 -6.24 -17.95
N LEU A 76 19.58 -6.78 -19.07
CA LEU A 76 19.94 -8.19 -19.16
C LEU A 76 21.08 -8.55 -18.20
N LEU A 77 22.11 -7.72 -18.08
CA LEU A 77 23.20 -7.94 -17.11
C LEU A 77 22.71 -7.82 -15.67
N SER A 78 21.89 -6.82 -15.39
CA SER A 78 21.29 -6.54 -14.08
C SER A 78 20.38 -7.69 -13.62
N SER A 79 19.69 -8.34 -14.56
CA SER A 79 18.79 -9.49 -14.28
C SER A 79 19.50 -10.82 -13.97
N ARG A 80 20.84 -10.89 -14.06
CA ARG A 80 21.57 -12.15 -13.89
C ARG A 80 21.83 -12.48 -12.42
N GLY A 81 21.83 -13.79 -12.13
CA GLY A 81 22.13 -14.33 -10.81
C GLY A 81 20.94 -14.27 -9.86
N THR A 82 21.13 -14.75 -8.64
CA THR A 82 20.13 -14.59 -7.57
C THR A 82 20.33 -13.26 -6.84
N ILE A 83 19.39 -12.92 -5.93
CA ILE A 83 19.48 -11.69 -5.16
C ILE A 83 20.83 -11.60 -4.42
N MET A 84 21.34 -12.69 -3.86
CA MET A 84 22.58 -12.62 -3.07
C MET A 84 23.88 -12.69 -3.89
N ASP A 85 23.81 -13.00 -5.20
CA ASP A 85 25.00 -13.23 -6.03
C ASP A 85 25.48 -11.98 -6.79
N GLY A 86 26.15 -11.07 -6.07
CA GLY A 86 26.65 -9.82 -6.64
C GLY A 86 27.79 -9.97 -7.66
N GLN A 87 28.48 -11.12 -7.70
CA GLN A 87 29.65 -11.32 -8.58
C GLN A 87 29.24 -11.42 -10.05
N VAL A 88 28.07 -12.01 -10.32
CA VAL A 88 27.54 -12.14 -11.68
C VAL A 88 27.22 -10.77 -12.30
N ARG A 89 26.99 -9.74 -11.46
CA ARG A 89 26.67 -8.36 -11.85
C ARG A 89 27.85 -7.41 -11.79
N ALA A 90 29.08 -7.91 -11.61
CA ALA A 90 30.28 -7.08 -11.49
C ALA A 90 30.57 -6.16 -12.71
N ARG A 91 29.96 -6.46 -13.87
CA ARG A 91 30.09 -5.65 -15.09
C ARG A 91 29.11 -4.48 -15.18
N VAL A 92 28.11 -4.40 -14.31
CA VAL A 92 27.11 -3.31 -14.29
C VAL A 92 27.78 -1.92 -14.19
N PRO A 93 28.73 -1.66 -13.26
CA PRO A 93 29.44 -0.39 -13.21
C PRO A 93 30.18 -0.04 -14.51
N VAL A 94 30.75 -1.03 -15.20
CA VAL A 94 31.48 -0.81 -16.46
C VAL A 94 30.56 -0.27 -17.55
N ILE A 95 29.35 -0.82 -17.65
CA ILE A 95 28.35 -0.35 -18.61
C ILE A 95 27.85 1.05 -18.26
N ILE A 96 27.68 1.36 -16.97
CA ILE A 96 27.33 2.71 -16.52
C ILE A 96 28.40 3.73 -16.94
N TYR A 97 29.69 3.39 -16.83
CA TYR A 97 30.78 4.25 -17.31
C TYR A 97 30.79 4.45 -18.83
N ILE A 98 30.35 3.46 -19.61
CA ILE A 98 30.20 3.59 -21.07
C ILE A 98 28.98 4.44 -21.43
N ARG A 99 27.89 4.32 -20.65
CA ARG A 99 26.64 5.05 -20.87
C ARG A 99 26.78 6.55 -20.59
N LEU A 100 27.52 6.93 -19.53
CA LEU A 100 27.68 8.33 -19.15
C LEU A 100 28.14 9.27 -20.28
N PRO A 101 29.21 8.99 -21.04
CA PRO A 101 29.62 9.86 -22.15
C PRO A 101 28.59 9.89 -23.29
N ILE A 102 27.89 8.77 -23.54
CA ILE A 102 26.82 8.72 -24.54
C ILE A 102 25.66 9.63 -24.12
N PHE A 103 25.27 9.59 -22.85
CA PHE A 103 24.26 10.48 -22.28
C PHE A 103 24.66 11.97 -22.40
N ILE A 104 25.94 12.31 -22.21
CA ILE A 104 26.43 13.69 -22.40
C ILE A 104 26.32 14.11 -23.88
N VAL A 105 26.62 13.21 -24.81
CA VAL A 105 26.47 13.45 -26.25
C VAL A 105 24.99 13.61 -26.61
N GLU A 106 24.10 12.76 -26.09
CA GLU A 106 22.65 12.87 -26.28
C GLU A 106 22.10 14.18 -25.74
N PHE A 107 22.51 14.57 -24.54
CA PHE A 107 22.11 15.84 -23.92
C PHE A 107 22.54 17.03 -24.78
N SER A 108 23.81 17.03 -25.23
CA SER A 108 24.34 18.08 -26.10
C SER A 108 23.61 18.11 -27.44
N TRP A 109 23.29 16.94 -28.00
CA TRP A 109 22.54 16.81 -29.24
C TRP A 109 21.09 17.27 -29.09
N THR A 110 20.46 17.04 -27.94
CA THR A 110 19.10 17.47 -27.59
C THR A 110 19.01 19.00 -27.50
N ILE A 111 20.04 19.65 -26.94
CA ILE A 111 20.18 21.10 -26.98
C ILE A 111 20.24 21.59 -28.43
N ALA A 112 21.08 20.96 -29.26
CA ALA A 112 21.14 21.28 -30.68
C ALA A 112 19.79 21.04 -31.39
N SER A 113 19.02 20.00 -31.02
CA SER A 113 17.66 19.75 -31.56
C SER A 113 16.75 20.92 -31.26
N THR A 114 16.84 21.43 -30.03
CA THR A 114 15.97 22.48 -29.54
C THR A 114 16.25 23.79 -30.27
N VAL A 115 17.53 24.14 -30.45
CA VAL A 115 17.93 25.32 -31.24
C VAL A 115 17.46 25.17 -32.68
N LEU A 116 17.61 23.99 -33.28
CA LEU A 116 17.14 23.71 -34.65
C LEU A 116 15.61 23.82 -34.75
N ALA A 117 14.87 23.23 -33.80
CA ALA A 117 13.41 23.27 -33.75
C ALA A 117 12.85 24.69 -33.65
N VAL A 118 13.54 25.58 -32.92
CA VAL A 118 13.16 26.99 -32.75
C VAL A 118 13.53 27.85 -33.96
N THR A 119 14.63 27.53 -34.65
CA THR A 119 15.15 28.32 -35.78
C THR A 119 14.50 28.00 -37.12
N TYR A 120 13.98 26.78 -37.29
CA TYR A 120 13.13 26.44 -38.42
C TYR A 120 11.73 27.02 -38.20
N ASP A 121 11.48 28.16 -38.84
CA ASP A 121 10.28 28.97 -38.71
C ASP A 121 9.00 28.20 -39.09
N LEU A 122 7.92 28.45 -38.34
CA LEU A 122 6.58 27.83 -38.45
C LEU A 122 5.80 28.22 -39.72
N ASN A 123 6.48 28.87 -40.69
CA ASN A 123 5.88 29.42 -41.90
C ASN A 123 5.80 28.44 -43.07
N ASP A 124 6.41 27.25 -42.97
CA ASP A 124 6.14 26.14 -43.87
C ASP A 124 5.07 25.22 -43.24
N HIS A 125 3.93 25.05 -43.91
CA HIS A 125 2.80 24.19 -43.49
C HIS A 125 3.12 22.69 -43.52
N CYS A 126 4.32 22.29 -43.09
CA CYS A 126 4.71 20.90 -43.02
C CYS A 126 4.29 20.32 -41.66
N ASN A 127 3.28 19.44 -41.67
CA ASN A 127 2.82 18.70 -40.49
C ASN A 127 3.95 17.91 -39.79
N PHE A 128 5.07 17.69 -40.47
CA PHE A 128 6.27 17.05 -39.94
C PHE A 128 6.97 17.86 -38.84
N VAL A 129 6.91 19.20 -38.89
CA VAL A 129 7.56 20.09 -37.90
C VAL A 129 6.97 19.87 -36.50
N TYR A 130 5.65 19.70 -36.39
CA TYR A 130 4.99 19.38 -35.12
C TYR A 130 5.42 18.03 -34.56
N GLY A 131 5.63 17.02 -35.41
CA GLY A 131 6.17 15.72 -35.00
C GLY A 131 7.58 15.85 -34.41
N PHE A 132 8.43 16.66 -35.04
CA PHE A 132 9.78 16.94 -34.53
C PHE A 132 9.76 17.63 -33.16
N TRP A 133 8.91 18.64 -32.98
CA TRP A 133 8.72 19.32 -31.69
C TRP A 133 8.28 18.36 -30.58
N ILE A 134 7.33 17.48 -30.86
CA ILE A 134 6.87 16.46 -29.91
C ILE A 134 8.03 15.55 -29.50
N THR A 135 8.87 15.10 -30.45
CA THR A 135 10.01 14.24 -30.12
C THR A 135 11.05 14.92 -29.24
N VAL A 136 11.35 16.21 -29.48
CA VAL A 136 12.30 16.98 -28.64
C VAL A 136 11.75 17.17 -27.22
N ILE A 137 10.46 17.45 -27.08
CA ILE A 137 9.81 17.59 -25.76
C ILE A 137 9.85 16.27 -24.98
N LEU A 138 9.51 15.16 -25.64
CA LEU A 138 9.55 13.83 -25.00
C LEU A 138 10.96 13.46 -24.55
N GLU A 139 11.98 13.77 -25.35
CA GLU A 139 13.39 13.53 -24.99
C GLU A 139 13.80 14.38 -23.78
N TRP A 140 13.41 15.65 -23.71
CA TRP A 140 13.66 16.49 -22.54
C TRP A 140 13.00 15.95 -21.27
N ILE A 141 11.74 15.48 -21.37
CA ILE A 141 11.03 14.86 -20.24
C ILE A 141 11.82 13.64 -19.73
N LEU A 142 12.30 12.79 -20.64
CA LEU A 142 13.10 11.63 -20.30
C LEU A 142 14.43 12.03 -19.62
N MET A 143 15.15 13.01 -20.19
CA MET A 143 16.42 13.51 -19.65
C MET A 143 16.26 14.09 -18.24
N VAL A 144 15.21 14.88 -18.00
CA VAL A 144 14.91 15.45 -16.68
C VAL A 144 14.55 14.34 -15.69
N ALA A 145 13.76 13.35 -16.10
CA ALA A 145 13.41 12.21 -15.26
C ALA A 145 14.65 11.40 -14.82
N VAL A 146 15.58 11.13 -15.76
CA VAL A 146 16.86 10.45 -15.46
C VAL A 146 17.72 11.29 -14.50
N LEU A 147 17.83 12.60 -14.70
CA LEU A 147 18.59 13.49 -13.82
C LEU A 147 18.00 13.54 -12.40
N LEU A 148 16.66 13.61 -12.27
CA LEU A 148 15.99 13.53 -10.97
C LEU A 148 16.24 12.18 -10.30
N GLY A 149 16.18 11.07 -11.06
CA GLY A 149 16.51 9.74 -10.56
C GLY A 149 17.94 9.66 -10.02
N ILE A 150 18.93 10.19 -10.76
CA ILE A 150 20.32 10.27 -10.32
C ILE A 150 20.43 11.07 -9.02
N ILE A 151 19.77 12.22 -8.90
CA ILE A 151 19.81 13.05 -7.69
C ILE A 151 19.23 12.31 -6.47
N VAL A 152 18.14 11.57 -6.65
CA VAL A 152 17.49 10.79 -5.57
C VAL A 152 18.38 9.63 -5.11
N ILE A 153 19.04 8.95 -6.04
CA ILE A 153 19.85 7.75 -5.76
C ILE A 153 21.27 8.10 -5.28
N PHE A 154 21.79 9.26 -5.68
CA PHE A 154 23.16 9.66 -5.41
C PHE A 154 23.40 9.84 -3.91
N ASN A 155 24.31 9.03 -3.38
CA ASN A 155 24.80 9.19 -2.03
C ASN A 155 26.19 9.88 -2.06
N PRO A 156 26.34 11.08 -1.47
CA PRO A 156 27.59 11.82 -1.51
C PRO A 156 28.70 11.22 -0.62
N GLN A 157 28.42 10.18 0.18
CA GLN A 157 29.36 9.65 1.17
C GLN A 157 30.37 8.64 0.58
N GLY A 158 31.58 8.65 1.15
CA GLY A 158 32.70 7.79 0.77
C GLY A 158 32.68 6.41 1.46
N LYS A 159 33.72 5.60 1.22
CA LYS A 159 33.85 4.19 1.66
C LYS A 159 34.02 3.95 3.18
N SER A 160 33.72 4.91 4.05
CA SER A 160 34.05 4.81 5.50
C SER A 160 33.05 3.94 6.27
N GLU A 161 33.50 3.37 7.40
CA GLU A 161 32.68 2.62 8.36
C GLU A 161 31.42 3.40 8.75
N ARG A 162 30.30 2.68 8.81
CA ARG A 162 28.96 3.22 8.99
C ARG A 162 28.72 3.63 10.43
N THR A 163 28.45 4.90 10.66
CA THR A 163 27.72 5.28 11.87
C THR A 163 26.22 5.39 11.57
N LEU A 164 25.36 4.94 12.49
CA LEU A 164 23.90 5.04 12.36
C LEU A 164 23.44 6.47 11.99
N HIS A 165 24.11 7.48 12.56
CA HIS A 165 23.83 8.89 12.28
C HIS A 165 24.13 9.31 10.84
N GLU A 166 25.16 8.75 10.20
CA GLU A 166 25.50 9.06 8.80
C GLU A 166 24.51 8.45 7.82
N GLU A 167 24.05 7.22 8.08
CA GLU A 167 22.99 6.55 7.30
C GLU A 167 21.65 7.26 7.49
N GLN A 168 21.29 7.64 8.72
CA GLN A 168 20.09 8.44 8.99
C GLN A 168 20.13 9.77 8.23
N ARG A 169 21.28 10.45 8.18
CA ARG A 169 21.45 11.70 7.42
C ARG A 169 21.30 11.50 5.90
N SER A 170 21.71 10.35 5.38
CA SER A 170 21.52 9.96 3.97
C SER A 170 20.04 9.77 3.65
N TRP A 171 19.34 8.94 4.43
CA TRP A 171 17.91 8.67 4.27
C TRP A 171 17.04 9.91 4.45
N THR A 172 17.31 10.73 5.47
CA THR A 172 16.62 12.01 5.66
C THR A 172 16.84 12.97 4.50
N THR A 173 18.03 12.95 3.87
CA THR A 173 18.31 13.75 2.67
C THR A 173 17.57 13.23 1.45
N CYS A 174 17.48 11.91 1.26
CA CYS A 174 16.65 11.29 0.21
C CYS A 174 15.17 11.69 0.37
N LEU A 175 14.66 11.67 1.60
CA LEU A 175 13.28 12.04 1.90
C LEU A 175 13.03 13.56 1.95
N LYS A 176 14.04 14.43 1.72
CA LYS A 176 13.85 15.90 1.72
C LYS A 176 12.82 16.35 0.69
N ILE A 177 12.77 15.69 -0.48
CA ILE A 177 11.79 15.98 -1.52
C ILE A 177 10.38 15.66 -0.99
N CYS A 178 10.22 14.53 -0.30
CA CYS A 178 8.96 14.14 0.35
C CYS A 178 8.58 15.07 1.51
N LYS A 179 9.55 15.74 2.16
CA LYS A 179 9.32 16.74 3.23
C LYS A 179 8.92 18.13 2.72
N PHE A 180 9.05 18.40 1.42
CA PHE A 180 8.77 19.71 0.86
C PHE A 180 7.27 20.05 1.02
N ARG A 181 6.96 21.21 1.64
CA ARG A 181 5.60 21.68 1.96
C ARG A 181 4.77 20.75 2.86
N GLN A 182 5.39 19.81 3.57
CA GLN A 182 4.71 18.98 4.56
C GLN A 182 4.69 19.64 5.95
N ASP A 183 3.70 19.25 6.76
CA ASP A 183 3.54 19.67 8.16
C ASP A 183 4.60 19.04 9.07
N ASP A 184 4.82 19.63 10.26
CA ASP A 184 5.89 19.20 11.18
C ASP A 184 5.69 17.76 11.68
N ILE A 185 4.44 17.33 11.89
CA ILE A 185 4.10 15.95 12.29
C ILE A 185 4.52 14.95 11.18
N MET A 186 4.29 15.29 9.92
CA MET A 186 4.69 14.47 8.78
C MET A 186 6.21 14.43 8.62
N ARG A 187 6.90 15.55 8.85
CA ARG A 187 8.36 15.59 8.83
C ARG A 187 8.96 14.68 9.90
N ALA A 188 8.41 14.71 11.11
CA ALA A 188 8.82 13.83 12.21
C ALA A 188 8.61 12.34 11.87
N ALA A 189 7.44 11.98 11.33
CA ALA A 189 7.18 10.60 10.88
C ALA A 189 8.17 10.16 9.78
N LEU A 190 8.50 11.03 8.83
CA LEU A 190 9.51 10.76 7.81
C LEU A 190 10.94 10.66 8.38
N ASP A 191 11.24 11.37 9.47
CA ASP A 191 12.51 11.22 10.21
C ASP A 191 12.60 9.88 10.93
N ASP A 192 11.51 9.40 11.51
CA ASP A 192 11.45 8.09 12.16
C ASP A 192 11.57 6.95 11.15
N ILE A 193 10.93 7.08 9.98
CA ILE A 193 11.14 6.15 8.86
C ILE A 193 12.59 6.18 8.41
N ALA A 194 13.21 7.37 8.29
CA ALA A 194 14.62 7.48 7.92
C ALA A 194 15.54 6.81 8.95
N LEU A 195 15.23 6.94 10.25
CA LEU A 195 15.96 6.27 11.32
C LEU A 195 15.81 4.75 11.22
N LEU A 196 14.60 4.26 10.99
CA LEU A 196 14.35 2.83 10.81
C LEU A 196 15.07 2.27 9.58
N MET A 197 15.03 2.99 8.46
CA MET A 197 15.79 2.60 7.26
C MET A 197 17.29 2.60 7.54
N ALA A 198 17.77 3.56 8.33
CA ALA A 198 19.17 3.64 8.73
C ALA A 198 19.59 2.50 9.68
N THR A 199 18.75 2.04 10.60
CA THR A 199 19.10 0.89 11.47
C THR A 199 19.23 -0.38 10.65
N PHE A 200 18.31 -0.67 9.72
CA PHE A 200 18.44 -1.80 8.79
C PHE A 200 19.65 -1.68 7.87
N SER A 201 19.96 -0.46 7.42
CA SER A 201 21.07 -0.18 6.50
C SER A 201 22.43 -0.10 7.21
N ALA A 202 22.49 0.17 8.51
CA ALA A 202 23.74 0.25 9.25
C ALA A 202 24.34 -1.15 9.42
N ASP A 203 23.51 -2.13 9.79
CA ASP A 203 23.94 -3.50 10.08
C ASP A 203 24.21 -4.33 8.81
N ASN A 204 23.55 -3.99 7.71
CA ASN A 204 23.65 -4.74 6.44
C ASN A 204 23.70 -3.77 5.24
N ASP A 205 24.46 -4.09 4.19
CA ASP A 205 24.44 -3.32 2.95
C ASP A 205 23.12 -3.59 2.20
N PHE A 206 21.98 -3.12 2.72
CA PHE A 206 20.67 -3.22 2.06
C PHE A 206 20.28 -1.91 1.38
N VAL A 207 19.61 -2.04 0.24
CA VAL A 207 18.98 -0.94 -0.50
C VAL A 207 17.45 -1.00 -0.30
N PHE A 208 16.72 0.09 -0.52
CA PHE A 208 15.26 0.14 -0.37
C PHE A 208 14.54 -1.02 -1.12
N SER A 209 15.02 -1.33 -2.32
CA SER A 209 14.51 -2.42 -3.15
C SER A 209 14.64 -3.79 -2.49
N ASP A 210 15.71 -4.04 -1.73
CA ASP A 210 15.89 -5.28 -0.98
C ASP A 210 14.81 -5.44 0.10
N LEU A 211 14.43 -4.35 0.78
CA LEU A 211 13.36 -4.35 1.77
C LEU A 211 12.01 -4.68 1.12
N VAL A 212 11.71 -4.01 0.01
CA VAL A 212 10.47 -4.27 -0.77
C VAL A 212 10.46 -5.69 -1.30
N ALA A 213 11.56 -6.16 -1.87
CA ALA A 213 11.69 -7.54 -2.36
C ALA A 213 11.58 -8.55 -1.23
N GLY A 214 12.17 -8.29 -0.07
CA GLY A 214 12.07 -9.11 1.13
C GLY A 214 10.64 -9.21 1.65
N LEU A 215 9.93 -8.09 1.75
CA LEU A 215 8.51 -8.05 2.12
C LEU A 215 7.64 -8.78 1.11
N LEU A 216 7.88 -8.57 -0.19
CA LEU A 216 7.15 -9.23 -1.26
C LEU A 216 7.39 -10.74 -1.24
N LEU A 217 8.65 -11.16 -1.11
CA LEU A 217 9.02 -12.57 -0.93
C LEU A 217 8.48 -13.16 0.35
N HIS A 218 8.31 -12.39 1.43
CA HIS A 218 7.70 -12.87 2.66
C HIS A 218 6.20 -13.12 2.45
N VAL A 219 5.49 -12.18 1.83
CA VAL A 219 4.07 -12.32 1.46
C VAL A 219 3.85 -13.45 0.47
N HIS A 220 4.79 -13.67 -0.45
CA HIS A 220 4.72 -14.69 -1.49
C HIS A 220 5.42 -15.99 -1.10
N SER A 221 6.08 -16.03 0.06
CA SER A 221 6.71 -17.25 0.54
C SER A 221 5.55 -18.18 0.82
N PRO A 222 5.47 -19.35 0.16
CA PRO A 222 4.53 -20.36 0.59
C PRO A 222 4.82 -20.55 2.07
N HIS A 223 3.83 -20.28 2.93
CA HIS A 223 3.98 -20.45 4.36
C HIS A 223 4.57 -21.85 4.54
N ARG A 224 5.81 -21.91 5.03
CA ARG A 224 6.40 -23.19 5.37
C ARG A 224 5.48 -23.73 6.44
N THR A 225 4.60 -24.65 6.06
CA THR A 225 3.92 -25.53 7.00
C THR A 225 4.95 -25.95 8.03
N PRO A 226 4.68 -25.79 9.34
CA PRO A 226 5.57 -26.30 10.37
C PRO A 226 5.95 -27.73 10.01
N ARG A 227 7.25 -27.93 9.81
CA ARG A 227 7.77 -29.23 9.39
C ARG A 227 7.84 -30.10 10.64
N THR A 228 6.74 -30.79 10.96
CA THR A 228 6.66 -32.12 11.62
C THR A 228 5.24 -32.36 12.15
N SER A 229 4.84 -33.63 12.33
CA SER A 229 3.59 -33.98 13.02
C SER A 229 3.52 -33.41 14.46
N VAL A 230 4.68 -33.16 15.07
CA VAL A 230 4.85 -32.59 16.40
C VAL A 230 4.41 -31.12 16.43
N ASP A 231 4.72 -30.34 15.39
CA ASP A 231 4.33 -28.92 15.32
C ASP A 231 2.82 -28.76 15.06
N GLN A 232 2.22 -29.66 14.29
CA GLN A 232 0.78 -29.69 14.03
C GLN A 232 -0.01 -30.10 15.28
N GLU A 233 0.49 -31.08 16.04
CA GLU A 233 -0.07 -31.43 17.35
C GLU A 233 0.05 -30.26 18.33
N ALA A 234 1.20 -29.57 18.38
CA ALA A 234 1.40 -28.40 19.23
C ALA A 234 0.51 -27.21 18.85
N SER A 235 0.31 -26.94 17.54
CA SER A 235 -0.58 -25.87 17.08
C SER A 235 -2.05 -26.20 17.32
N ASN A 236 -2.47 -27.44 17.05
CA ASN A 236 -3.82 -27.91 17.35
C ASN A 236 -4.08 -27.91 18.86
N GLN A 237 -3.07 -28.25 19.67
CA GLN A 237 -3.16 -28.23 21.12
C GLN A 237 -3.27 -26.79 21.64
N ARG A 238 -2.46 -25.84 21.13
CA ARG A 238 -2.61 -24.40 21.44
C ARG A 238 -3.97 -23.84 21.02
N ALA A 239 -4.45 -24.19 19.83
CA ALA A 239 -5.78 -23.78 19.36
C ALA A 239 -6.90 -24.41 20.20
N SER A 240 -6.72 -25.63 20.69
CA SER A 240 -7.68 -26.29 21.59
C SER A 240 -7.70 -25.67 22.98
N ILE A 241 -6.54 -25.29 23.53
CA ILE A 241 -6.40 -24.58 24.81
C ILE A 241 -7.02 -23.19 24.69
N ALA A 242 -6.67 -22.43 23.65
CA ALA A 242 -7.25 -21.12 23.39
C ALA A 242 -8.78 -21.18 23.24
N ARG A 243 -9.34 -22.26 22.69
CA ARG A 243 -10.81 -22.46 22.63
C ARG A 243 -11.44 -22.88 23.95
N GLN A 244 -10.68 -23.49 24.86
CA GLN A 244 -11.17 -23.86 26.20
C GLN A 244 -11.25 -22.66 27.13
N ASP A 245 -10.29 -21.74 27.01
CA ASP A 245 -10.22 -20.52 27.82
C ASP A 245 -10.93 -19.32 27.14
N ALA A 246 -11.35 -19.47 25.88
CA ALA A 246 -12.07 -18.44 25.13
C ALA A 246 -13.38 -18.03 25.80
N GLU A 247 -13.66 -16.72 25.77
CA GLU A 247 -14.92 -16.21 26.27
C GLU A 247 -16.11 -16.75 25.47
N SER A 248 -17.27 -16.86 26.13
CA SER A 248 -18.50 -17.42 25.53
C SER A 248 -18.94 -16.76 24.22
N TRP A 249 -18.59 -15.50 23.98
CA TRP A 249 -18.89 -14.79 22.73
C TRP A 249 -17.90 -15.07 21.61
N GLN A 250 -16.69 -15.53 21.93
CA GLN A 250 -15.62 -15.89 20.98
C GLN A 250 -15.76 -17.34 20.48
N ALA A 251 -16.37 -18.22 21.29
CA ALA A 251 -16.55 -19.65 20.96
C ALA A 251 -18.03 -20.08 20.84
N GLY A 252 -18.96 -19.12 20.77
CA GLY A 252 -20.39 -19.38 20.67
C GLY A 252 -20.84 -19.94 19.30
N PRO A 253 -22.05 -20.54 19.24
CA PRO A 253 -22.59 -21.11 18.00
C PRO A 253 -22.83 -20.07 16.91
N ASP A 254 -23.17 -18.83 17.30
CA ASP A 254 -23.43 -17.71 16.38
C ASP A 254 -22.18 -16.86 16.09
N THR A 255 -21.02 -17.22 16.65
CA THR A 255 -19.80 -16.41 16.50
C THR A 255 -19.36 -16.35 15.05
N ILE A 256 -19.41 -17.45 14.29
CA ILE A 256 -18.98 -17.46 12.89
C ILE A 256 -19.85 -16.53 12.02
N SER A 257 -21.17 -16.52 12.22
CA SER A 257 -22.07 -15.61 11.51
C SER A 257 -21.79 -14.15 11.88
N THR A 258 -21.52 -13.88 13.16
CA THR A 258 -21.18 -12.54 13.64
C THR A 258 -19.85 -12.08 13.07
N VAL A 259 -18.82 -12.92 13.11
CA VAL A 259 -17.50 -12.67 12.51
C VAL A 259 -17.63 -12.35 11.02
N LYS A 260 -18.43 -13.13 10.28
CA LYS A 260 -18.69 -12.86 8.85
C LYS A 260 -19.35 -11.49 8.66
N ARG A 261 -20.36 -11.15 9.46
CA ARG A 261 -21.04 -9.85 9.40
C ARG A 261 -20.09 -8.69 9.70
N MET A 262 -19.21 -8.84 10.69
CA MET A 262 -18.19 -7.82 11.00
C MET A 262 -17.12 -7.72 9.91
N LEU A 263 -16.79 -8.82 9.23
CA LEU A 263 -15.89 -8.81 8.08
C LEU A 263 -16.49 -8.02 6.92
N ASP A 264 -17.78 -8.18 6.64
CA ASP A 264 -18.47 -7.41 5.60
C ASP A 264 -18.33 -5.90 5.87
N PHE A 265 -18.45 -5.46 7.14
CA PHE A 265 -18.21 -4.06 7.53
C PHE A 265 -16.74 -3.64 7.42
N ALA A 266 -15.80 -4.50 7.82
CA ALA A 266 -14.37 -4.24 7.74
C ALA A 266 -13.86 -4.16 6.29
N VAL A 267 -14.54 -4.82 5.35
CA VAL A 267 -14.27 -4.72 3.90
C VAL A 267 -14.98 -3.50 3.30
N ALA A 268 -16.23 -3.23 3.68
CA ALA A 268 -17.03 -2.14 3.14
C ALA A 268 -16.41 -0.76 3.40
N VAL A 269 -15.72 -0.56 4.55
CA VAL A 269 -15.09 0.72 4.92
C VAL A 269 -13.96 1.15 3.98
N TYR A 270 -13.45 0.26 3.13
CA TYR A 270 -12.51 0.63 2.05
C TYR A 270 -13.21 1.41 0.91
N GLY A 271 -14.55 1.37 0.84
CA GLY A 271 -15.38 2.13 -0.08
C GLY A 271 -15.28 1.66 -1.53
N TRP A 272 -15.44 2.59 -2.48
CA TRP A 272 -15.63 2.25 -3.90
C TRP A 272 -14.49 1.45 -4.56
N PRO A 273 -13.18 1.62 -4.22
CA PRO A 273 -12.14 0.83 -4.87
C PRO A 273 -12.29 -0.66 -4.55
N MET A 274 -12.60 -0.98 -3.29
CA MET A 274 -12.81 -2.36 -2.86
C MET A 274 -14.12 -2.92 -3.40
N TYR A 275 -15.19 -2.11 -3.39
CA TYR A 275 -16.47 -2.49 -4.01
C TYR A 275 -16.30 -2.86 -5.50
N MET A 276 -15.52 -2.08 -6.26
CA MET A 276 -15.22 -2.34 -7.67
C MET A 276 -14.32 -3.56 -7.86
N TYR A 277 -13.36 -3.78 -6.96
CA TYR A 277 -12.53 -4.98 -6.96
C TYR A 277 -13.38 -6.25 -6.75
N ASN A 278 -14.31 -6.23 -5.79
CA ASN A 278 -15.20 -7.36 -5.53
C ASN A 278 -16.28 -7.55 -6.61
N ASN A 279 -16.67 -6.47 -7.31
CA ASN A 279 -17.73 -6.46 -8.31
C ASN A 279 -17.20 -6.04 -9.69
N CYS A 280 -16.19 -6.74 -10.21
CA CYS A 280 -15.60 -6.48 -11.53
C CYS A 280 -16.61 -6.71 -12.67
N GLY A 281 -17.28 -5.63 -13.12
CA GLY A 281 -18.17 -5.66 -14.28
C GLY A 281 -18.98 -4.37 -14.45
N CYS A 282 -19.54 -4.17 -15.64
CA CYS A 282 -20.38 -2.99 -15.95
C CYS A 282 -21.59 -2.87 -15.02
N THR A 283 -22.10 -4.00 -14.51
CA THR A 283 -23.23 -4.04 -13.56
C THR A 283 -22.86 -3.46 -12.19
N GLY A 284 -21.62 -3.66 -11.72
CA GLY A 284 -21.14 -3.08 -10.45
C GLY A 284 -21.10 -1.57 -10.53
N TRP A 285 -20.50 -1.04 -11.61
CA TRP A 285 -20.50 0.39 -11.90
C TRP A 285 -21.91 0.97 -11.96
N LEU A 286 -22.83 0.34 -12.70
CA LEU A 286 -24.22 0.81 -12.81
C LEU A 286 -24.95 0.86 -11.45
N ARG A 287 -24.72 -0.12 -10.56
CA ARG A 287 -25.31 -0.10 -9.20
C ARG A 287 -24.75 1.05 -8.38
N LEU A 288 -23.44 1.27 -8.44
CA LEU A 288 -22.78 2.38 -7.75
C LEU A 288 -23.27 3.73 -8.25
N PHE A 289 -23.28 3.94 -9.57
CA PHE A 289 -23.77 5.18 -10.20
C PHE A 289 -25.21 5.52 -9.81
N LYS A 290 -26.09 4.51 -9.67
CA LYS A 290 -27.48 4.71 -9.23
C LYS A 290 -27.61 5.14 -7.76
N ARG A 291 -26.60 4.90 -6.93
CA ARG A 291 -26.57 5.27 -5.50
C ARG A 291 -25.81 6.58 -5.22
N LEU A 292 -25.12 7.15 -6.22
CA LEU A 292 -24.43 8.43 -6.07
C LEU A 292 -25.41 9.57 -5.87
N GLN A 293 -24.99 10.57 -5.08
CA GLN A 293 -25.82 11.73 -4.74
C GLN A 293 -25.34 13.03 -5.42
N CYS A 294 -24.71 12.93 -6.60
CA CYS A 294 -24.04 14.04 -7.33
C CYS A 294 -24.91 15.28 -7.60
N CYS A 295 -26.23 15.13 -7.72
CA CYS A 295 -27.13 16.20 -8.20
C CYS A 295 -28.38 16.39 -7.33
N ARG A 296 -28.42 15.83 -6.10
CA ARG A 296 -29.55 16.03 -5.20
C ARG A 296 -29.29 17.21 -4.27
N ASN A 297 -30.01 18.31 -4.52
CA ASN A 297 -30.17 19.45 -3.59
C ASN A 297 -30.91 19.10 -2.27
N CYS A 298 -31.17 17.82 -2.01
CA CYS A 298 -31.74 17.35 -0.75
C CYS A 298 -30.59 16.86 0.12
N ARG A 299 -30.02 17.76 0.93
CA ARG A 299 -29.27 17.35 2.13
C ARG A 299 -30.27 16.66 3.07
N CYS A 300 -30.09 15.38 3.31
CA CYS A 300 -30.65 14.75 4.51
C CYS A 300 -29.61 14.95 5.61
N ASP A 301 -29.81 15.94 6.48
CA ASP A 301 -28.95 16.28 7.62
C ASP A 301 -28.98 15.22 8.75
N GLN A 302 -29.20 13.94 8.42
CA GLN A 302 -29.33 12.87 9.41
C GLN A 302 -28.00 12.15 9.70
N VAL A 303 -27.07 12.12 8.75
CA VAL A 303 -25.78 11.44 8.90
C VAL A 303 -24.65 12.46 8.83
N LEU A 304 -23.82 12.53 9.89
CA LEU A 304 -22.65 13.39 9.88
C LEU A 304 -21.56 12.74 9.02
N VAL A 305 -21.48 13.16 7.76
CA VAL A 305 -20.46 12.68 6.81
C VAL A 305 -19.32 13.70 6.71
N VAL A 306 -18.15 13.30 7.20
CA VAL A 306 -16.91 14.08 7.21
C VAL A 306 -16.01 13.62 6.06
N GLU A 307 -15.75 14.53 5.11
CA GLU A 307 -14.76 14.36 4.03
C GLU A 307 -14.91 13.09 3.18
N ASP A 308 -16.10 12.88 2.59
CA ASP A 308 -16.29 11.92 1.50
C ASP A 308 -15.82 12.50 0.15
N ASN A 309 -15.61 11.63 -0.84
CA ASN A 309 -15.26 12.00 -2.19
C ASN A 309 -16.45 12.61 -2.96
N CYS A 310 -16.21 13.00 -4.22
CA CYS A 310 -17.25 13.56 -5.08
C CYS A 310 -18.49 12.64 -5.12
N CYS A 311 -19.65 13.22 -4.80
CA CYS A 311 -20.96 12.56 -4.79
C CYS A 311 -21.23 11.49 -3.71
N PHE A 312 -20.50 11.51 -2.59
CA PHE A 312 -20.64 10.52 -1.52
C PHE A 312 -20.40 9.08 -2.00
N CYS A 313 -19.43 8.89 -2.89
CA CYS A 313 -19.19 7.61 -3.54
C CYS A 313 -18.61 6.58 -2.57
N HIS A 314 -17.81 6.96 -1.56
CA HIS A 314 -17.41 5.99 -0.53
C HIS A 314 -18.59 5.56 0.33
N THR A 315 -19.44 6.49 0.79
CA THR A 315 -20.65 6.16 1.56
C THR A 315 -21.62 5.29 0.74
N ALA A 316 -21.83 5.61 -0.54
CA ALA A 316 -22.68 4.83 -1.43
C ALA A 316 -22.15 3.40 -1.64
N ALA A 317 -20.83 3.24 -1.80
CA ALA A 317 -20.20 1.94 -1.90
C ALA A 317 -20.31 1.16 -0.58
N PHE A 318 -20.14 1.82 0.57
CA PHE A 318 -20.28 1.21 1.89
C PHE A 318 -21.67 0.61 2.08
N VAL A 319 -22.73 1.38 1.79
CA VAL A 319 -24.14 0.96 1.87
C VAL A 319 -24.41 -0.23 0.93
N LEU A 320 -23.83 -0.22 -0.27
CA LEU A 320 -24.00 -1.30 -1.24
C LEU A 320 -23.33 -2.62 -0.82
N GLU A 321 -22.13 -2.54 -0.27
CA GLU A 321 -21.36 -3.72 0.15
C GLU A 321 -21.88 -4.29 1.48
N SER A 322 -22.13 -3.44 2.47
CA SER A 322 -22.60 -3.84 3.80
C SER A 322 -24.07 -4.27 3.85
N GLN A 323 -24.85 -3.90 2.84
CA GLN A 323 -26.31 -4.11 2.78
C GLN A 323 -27.06 -3.52 3.99
N VAL A 324 -26.52 -2.45 4.57
CA VAL A 324 -27.15 -1.67 5.64
C VAL A 324 -27.86 -0.46 5.05
N ASP A 325 -28.99 -0.09 5.62
CA ASP A 325 -29.71 1.09 5.17
C ASP A 325 -28.96 2.36 5.58
N GLN A 326 -28.99 3.38 4.71
CA GLN A 326 -28.27 4.64 4.96
C GLN A 326 -28.75 5.35 6.25
N THR A 327 -29.97 5.08 6.70
CA THR A 327 -30.55 5.59 7.97
C THR A 327 -29.85 5.05 9.20
N ASP A 328 -29.18 3.90 9.08
CA ASP A 328 -28.54 3.23 10.21
C ASP A 328 -27.07 3.63 10.31
N LEU A 329 -26.59 4.50 9.42
CA LEU A 329 -25.30 5.18 9.53
C LEU A 329 -25.45 6.43 10.38
N PHE A 330 -24.61 6.59 11.39
CA PHE A 330 -24.68 7.74 12.30
C PHE A 330 -23.51 8.70 12.11
N PHE A 331 -22.32 8.15 11.90
CA PHE A 331 -21.12 8.93 11.67
C PHE A 331 -20.26 8.27 10.60
N VAL A 332 -19.84 9.04 9.61
CA VAL A 332 -19.00 8.55 8.51
C VAL A 332 -17.84 9.51 8.34
N SER A 333 -16.61 9.05 8.51
CA SER A 333 -15.41 9.84 8.24
C SER A 333 -14.52 9.12 7.25
N PHE A 334 -14.37 9.70 6.07
CA PHE A 334 -13.40 9.26 5.06
C PHE A 334 -12.15 10.15 5.01
N ARG A 335 -11.98 11.02 6.02
CA ARG A 335 -10.75 11.79 6.23
C ARG A 335 -9.56 10.85 6.28
N ASN A 336 -8.59 11.07 5.39
CA ASN A 336 -7.37 10.29 5.31
C ASN A 336 -6.17 11.23 5.34
N ALA A 337 -5.54 11.31 6.50
CA ALA A 337 -4.29 12.05 6.74
C ALA A 337 -3.44 11.27 7.74
N LEU A 338 -2.22 11.72 8.02
CA LEU A 338 -1.33 11.06 8.97
C LEU A 338 -2.02 10.88 10.35
N TYR A 339 -2.09 9.65 10.83
CA TYR A 339 -2.80 9.22 12.05
C TYR A 339 -4.32 9.46 12.06
N LYS A 340 -4.92 9.96 10.96
CA LYS A 340 -6.36 10.17 10.84
C LYS A 340 -6.94 9.08 9.94
N VAL A 341 -7.32 7.98 10.57
CA VAL A 341 -7.85 6.80 9.87
C VAL A 341 -9.33 7.00 9.50
N PRO A 342 -9.76 6.58 8.30
CA PRO A 342 -11.17 6.52 7.96
C PRO A 342 -11.93 5.50 8.82
N PHE A 343 -13.13 5.85 9.26
CA PHE A 343 -14.00 4.96 10.03
C PHE A 343 -15.48 5.31 9.85
N VAL A 344 -16.34 4.33 10.11
CA VAL A 344 -17.81 4.45 10.04
C VAL A 344 -18.42 3.91 11.33
N VAL A 345 -19.41 4.63 11.86
CA VAL A 345 -20.25 4.23 12.98
C VAL A 345 -21.66 3.97 12.47
N LEU A 346 -22.15 2.77 12.74
CA LEU A 346 -23.47 2.33 12.32
C LEU A 346 -24.17 1.47 13.38
N VAL A 347 -25.46 1.27 13.20
CA VAL A 347 -26.26 0.33 14.00
C VAL A 347 -26.59 -0.89 13.16
N ASP A 348 -26.24 -2.07 13.63
CA ASP A 348 -26.64 -3.33 13.00
C ASP A 348 -27.74 -3.99 13.84
N HIS A 349 -28.98 -3.88 13.36
CA HIS A 349 -30.15 -4.49 14.01
C HIS A 349 -30.13 -6.02 13.96
N ALA A 350 -29.42 -6.62 13.00
CA ALA A 350 -29.31 -8.07 12.87
C ALA A 350 -28.55 -8.69 14.05
N THR A 351 -27.45 -8.05 14.48
CA THR A 351 -26.65 -8.49 15.63
C THR A 351 -26.93 -7.70 16.91
N LYS A 352 -27.87 -6.75 16.88
CA LYS A 352 -28.16 -5.79 17.97
C LYS A 352 -26.89 -5.13 18.49
N SER A 353 -26.11 -4.55 17.57
CA SER A 353 -24.80 -3.97 17.89
C SER A 353 -24.66 -2.56 17.35
N ILE A 354 -24.00 -1.69 18.11
CA ILE A 354 -23.43 -0.43 17.64
C ILE A 354 -22.02 -0.77 17.14
N VAL A 355 -21.78 -0.59 15.84
CA VAL A 355 -20.53 -1.02 15.19
C VAL A 355 -19.70 0.18 14.79
N VAL A 356 -18.45 0.22 15.24
CA VAL A 356 -17.40 1.12 14.75
C VAL A 356 -16.46 0.31 13.86
N THR A 357 -16.50 0.55 12.55
CA THR A 357 -15.61 -0.11 11.58
C THR A 357 -14.50 0.83 11.14
N ILE A 358 -13.26 0.37 11.23
CA ILE A 358 -12.04 1.16 10.97
C ILE A 358 -11.32 0.60 9.75
N ARG A 359 -10.98 1.49 8.82
CA ARG A 359 -10.29 1.13 7.59
C ARG A 359 -8.80 0.88 7.84
N GLY A 360 -8.26 -0.15 7.20
CA GLY A 360 -6.82 -0.36 7.09
C GLY A 360 -6.16 0.36 5.91
N SER A 361 -4.92 -0.01 5.61
CA SER A 361 -4.06 0.72 4.69
C SER A 361 -4.50 0.63 3.23
N LEU A 362 -4.73 1.78 2.59
CA LEU A 362 -5.00 1.90 1.14
C LEU A 362 -4.48 3.25 0.57
N SER A 363 -3.55 3.91 1.26
CA SER A 363 -2.89 5.15 0.82
C SER A 363 -1.44 5.24 1.31
N LEU A 364 -0.67 6.17 0.74
CA LEU A 364 0.69 6.48 1.22
C LEU A 364 0.70 6.99 2.67
N MET A 365 -0.34 7.69 3.11
CA MET A 365 -0.46 8.17 4.50
C MET A 365 -0.65 7.01 5.47
N ASP A 366 -1.42 6.01 5.05
CA ASP A 366 -1.59 4.77 5.81
C ASP A 366 -0.26 4.01 5.89
N LEU A 367 0.50 3.94 4.78
CA LEU A 367 1.84 3.34 4.77
C LEU A 367 2.83 4.06 5.70
N VAL A 368 2.80 5.40 5.75
CA VAL A 368 3.63 6.17 6.70
C VAL A 368 3.20 5.86 8.15
N THR A 369 1.90 5.68 8.39
CA THR A 369 1.37 5.29 9.71
C THR A 369 1.82 3.87 10.09
N ASP A 370 1.84 2.93 9.15
CA ASP A 370 2.33 1.56 9.32
C ASP A 370 3.83 1.50 9.64
N LEU A 371 4.63 2.40 9.04
CA LEU A 371 6.08 2.42 9.19
C LEU A 371 6.55 3.25 10.39
N SER A 372 5.66 3.95 11.08
CA SER A 372 5.90 4.60 12.38
C SER A 372 5.98 3.57 13.52
N LEU A 373 6.93 2.65 13.38
CA LEU A 373 7.14 1.43 14.19
C LEU A 373 7.75 1.68 15.57
N SER A 374 8.01 2.93 15.95
CA SER A 374 8.41 3.27 17.31
C SER A 374 7.36 2.73 18.28
N ASP A 375 7.81 2.06 19.32
CA ASP A 375 6.95 1.68 20.43
C ASP A 375 6.67 2.92 21.28
N GLU A 376 5.40 3.14 21.58
CA GLU A 376 5.01 4.09 22.61
C GLU A 376 4.64 3.28 23.84
N LEU A 377 5.09 3.75 25.00
CA LEU A 377 4.56 3.23 26.25
C LEU A 377 3.05 3.45 26.21
N PHE A 378 2.29 2.37 26.35
CA PHE A 378 0.85 2.43 26.58
C PHE A 378 0.58 2.88 28.02
N THR A 379 1.34 3.87 28.49
CA THR A 379 0.92 4.75 29.54
C THR A 379 -0.10 5.67 28.93
N VAL A 380 -1.23 5.76 29.60
CA VAL A 380 -2.27 6.70 29.22
C VAL A 380 -1.82 8.08 29.69
N ASP A 381 -0.84 8.64 28.99
CA ASP A 381 -0.53 10.06 29.06
C ASP A 381 -0.74 10.64 27.67
N VAL A 382 -1.96 11.16 27.48
CA VAL A 382 -2.12 12.40 26.72
C VAL A 382 -2.65 13.38 27.74
N ASP A 383 -1.72 13.94 28.52
CA ASP A 383 -1.93 14.95 29.56
C ASP A 383 -3.24 14.79 30.36
N THR A 384 -3.23 13.91 31.38
CA THR A 384 -4.35 13.72 32.34
C THR A 384 -5.68 13.27 31.72
N ASP A 385 -5.77 12.04 31.19
CA ASP A 385 -7.06 11.44 30.88
C ASP A 385 -7.67 10.78 32.15
N PRO A 386 -8.77 11.31 32.73
CA PRO A 386 -9.38 10.81 33.97
C PRO A 386 -10.04 9.42 33.82
N VAL A 387 -10.12 8.90 32.59
CA VAL A 387 -10.76 7.62 32.28
C VAL A 387 -9.90 6.46 32.77
N LEU A 388 -8.60 6.45 32.45
CA LEU A 388 -7.71 5.29 32.67
C LEU A 388 -7.00 5.21 34.04
N ARG A 389 -7.15 6.23 34.88
CA ARG A 389 -6.53 6.29 36.22
C ARG A 389 -6.99 5.18 37.20
N ASN A 390 -8.13 4.55 36.94
CA ASN A 390 -8.75 3.61 37.88
C ASN A 390 -8.53 2.13 37.55
N ASP A 391 -7.92 1.81 36.40
CA ASP A 391 -7.66 0.43 36.00
C ASP A 391 -6.32 -0.05 36.58
N ARG A 392 -6.41 -0.76 37.69
CA ARG A 392 -5.26 -1.28 38.44
C ARG A 392 -4.70 -2.58 37.85
N GLU A 393 -5.36 -3.17 36.87
CA GLU A 393 -4.96 -4.44 36.26
C GLU A 393 -3.94 -4.21 35.14
N LEU A 394 -4.07 -3.12 34.37
CA LEU A 394 -3.16 -2.78 33.28
C LEU A 394 -1.70 -2.57 33.71
N ASP A 395 -1.47 -2.07 34.93
CA ASP A 395 -0.14 -1.77 35.49
C ASP A 395 0.46 -2.94 36.30
N SER A 396 -0.25 -4.06 36.43
CA SER A 396 0.09 -5.10 37.41
C SER A 396 1.23 -6.04 36.99
N GLU A 397 1.52 -6.17 35.70
CA GLU A 397 2.52 -7.13 35.17
C GLU A 397 3.69 -6.49 34.41
N GLY A 398 3.79 -5.16 34.36
CA GLY A 398 4.87 -4.45 33.67
C GLY A 398 4.36 -3.35 32.75
N GLN A 399 5.29 -2.64 32.09
CA GLN A 399 4.96 -1.57 31.16
C GLN A 399 4.41 -2.14 29.84
N VAL A 400 3.13 -1.91 29.57
CA VAL A 400 2.51 -2.24 28.27
C VAL A 400 3.02 -1.27 27.22
N ARG A 401 3.51 -1.77 26.08
CA ARG A 401 3.96 -0.95 24.95
C ARG A 401 3.16 -1.30 23.70
N VAL A 402 2.87 -0.30 22.88
CA VAL A 402 2.04 -0.46 21.68
C VAL A 402 2.66 0.26 20.49
N HIS A 403 2.20 -0.09 19.29
CA HIS A 403 2.63 0.58 18.06
C HIS A 403 2.17 2.04 18.03
N ARG A 404 3.10 3.00 18.07
CA ARG A 404 2.80 4.44 18.15
C ARG A 404 1.85 4.93 17.05
N GLY A 405 2.08 4.53 15.80
CA GLY A 405 1.21 4.92 14.68
C GLY A 405 -0.24 4.44 14.85
N MET A 406 -0.45 3.25 15.41
CA MET A 406 -1.79 2.68 15.60
C MET A 406 -2.46 3.28 16.82
N LEU A 407 -1.70 3.55 17.89
CA LEU A 407 -2.19 4.23 19.08
C LEU A 407 -2.70 5.63 18.75
N ASN A 408 -1.94 6.41 17.96
CA ASN A 408 -2.38 7.74 17.54
C ASN A 408 -3.63 7.68 16.66
N GLY A 409 -3.74 6.66 15.79
CA GLY A 409 -4.98 6.38 15.06
C GLY A 409 -6.16 6.08 15.98
N ALA A 410 -5.96 5.28 17.02
CA ALA A 410 -6.99 4.93 17.99
C ALA A 410 -7.42 6.14 18.83
N ARG A 411 -6.46 6.96 19.31
CA ARG A 411 -6.72 8.22 20.02
C ARG A 411 -7.54 9.20 19.18
N TYR A 412 -7.20 9.35 17.89
CA TYR A 412 -7.97 10.19 16.98
C TYR A 412 -9.44 9.75 16.88
N VAL A 413 -9.69 8.44 16.68
CA VAL A 413 -11.07 7.92 16.61
C VAL A 413 -11.79 8.13 17.94
N TYR A 414 -11.12 7.85 19.06
CA TYR A 414 -11.68 8.05 20.40
C TYR A 414 -12.09 9.51 20.66
N GLU A 415 -11.21 10.48 20.35
CA GLU A 415 -11.48 11.92 20.49
C GLU A 415 -12.68 12.34 19.65
N VAL A 416 -12.74 11.92 18.38
CA VAL A 416 -13.86 12.26 17.50
C VAL A 416 -15.18 11.68 18.02
N LEU A 417 -15.19 10.43 18.49
CA LEU A 417 -16.39 9.79 19.05
C LEU A 417 -16.87 10.50 20.32
N LYS A 418 -15.93 10.93 21.18
CA LYS A 418 -16.20 11.65 22.43
C LYS A 418 -16.69 13.08 22.18
N GLU A 419 -16.02 13.85 21.33
CA GLU A 419 -16.39 15.23 21.02
C GLU A 419 -17.79 15.36 20.40
N ASN A 420 -18.20 14.34 19.62
CA ASN A 420 -19.50 14.31 18.96
C ASN A 420 -20.56 13.49 19.74
N ASN A 421 -20.24 12.98 20.93
CA ASN A 421 -21.10 12.12 21.76
C ASN A 421 -21.77 10.95 21.00
N VAL A 422 -21.11 10.41 19.97
CA VAL A 422 -21.73 9.50 19.00
C VAL A 422 -22.22 8.21 19.67
N ILE A 423 -21.41 7.63 20.55
CA ILE A 423 -21.73 6.36 21.21
C ILE A 423 -22.85 6.55 22.24
N GLU A 424 -22.83 7.64 23.01
CA GLU A 424 -23.85 7.91 24.05
C GLU A 424 -25.24 8.11 23.43
N ASP A 425 -25.32 8.91 22.36
CA ASP A 425 -26.57 9.13 21.62
C ASP A 425 -27.12 7.82 21.04
N LEU A 426 -26.23 6.96 20.54
CA LEU A 426 -26.59 5.65 20.00
C LEU A 426 -27.12 4.68 21.06
N TYR A 427 -26.57 4.71 22.26
CA TYR A 427 -27.06 3.92 23.39
C TYR A 427 -28.45 4.37 23.86
N ILE A 428 -28.74 5.68 23.80
CA ILE A 428 -30.06 6.22 24.13
C ILE A 428 -31.09 5.75 23.10
N LEU A 429 -30.73 5.78 21.81
CA LEU A 429 -31.61 5.36 20.71
C LEU A 429 -31.81 3.84 20.65
N ASN A 430 -30.78 3.06 21.03
CA ASN A 430 -30.76 1.60 20.90
C ASN A 430 -30.38 0.94 22.24
N PRO A 431 -31.26 1.00 23.26
CA PRO A 431 -30.96 0.44 24.56
C PRO A 431 -30.76 -1.08 24.48
N GLY A 432 -29.71 -1.57 25.14
CA GLY A 432 -29.36 -3.00 25.18
C GLY A 432 -28.56 -3.52 23.98
N TYR A 433 -28.08 -2.64 23.10
CA TYR A 433 -27.18 -3.02 22.01
C TYR A 433 -25.74 -3.15 22.51
N ASN A 434 -24.96 -4.05 21.92
CA ASN A 434 -23.55 -4.22 22.27
C ASN A 434 -22.66 -3.24 21.49
N LEU A 435 -21.61 -2.71 22.10
CA LEU A 435 -20.60 -1.94 21.38
C LEU A 435 -19.58 -2.89 20.77
N VAL A 436 -19.42 -2.81 19.45
CA VAL A 436 -18.52 -3.67 18.67
C VAL A 436 -17.60 -2.79 17.83
N ILE A 437 -16.30 -3.09 17.87
CA ILE A 437 -15.30 -2.45 17.01
C ILE A 437 -14.74 -3.50 16.07
N CYS A 438 -14.54 -3.14 14.81
CA CYS A 438 -13.95 -4.06 13.84
C CYS A 438 -13.05 -3.33 12.87
N GLY A 439 -12.13 -4.07 12.27
CA GLY A 439 -11.21 -3.53 11.28
C GLY A 439 -10.31 -4.61 10.70
N HIS A 440 -9.74 -4.33 9.53
CA HIS A 440 -8.83 -5.22 8.82
C HIS A 440 -7.42 -4.64 8.73
N SER A 441 -6.38 -5.49 8.86
CA SER A 441 -4.97 -5.10 8.75
C SER A 441 -4.64 -3.98 9.75
N LEU A 442 -4.10 -2.83 9.30
CA LEU A 442 -3.89 -1.64 10.15
C LEU A 442 -5.15 -1.27 10.95
N GLY A 443 -6.32 -1.31 10.32
CA GLY A 443 -7.60 -0.98 10.96
C GLY A 443 -7.97 -1.98 12.06
N GLY A 444 -7.52 -3.23 11.95
CA GLY A 444 -7.67 -4.24 13.00
C GLY A 444 -6.81 -3.93 14.22
N GLY A 445 -5.55 -3.50 14.01
CA GLY A 445 -4.67 -3.06 15.09
C GLY A 445 -5.19 -1.80 15.81
N VAL A 446 -5.65 -0.81 15.04
CA VAL A 446 -6.29 0.40 15.58
C VAL A 446 -7.58 0.05 16.34
N ALA A 447 -8.41 -0.86 15.81
CA ALA A 447 -9.63 -1.33 16.48
C ALA A 447 -9.33 -2.00 17.83
N SER A 448 -8.28 -2.82 17.91
CA SER A 448 -7.84 -3.44 19.17
C SER A 448 -7.45 -2.40 20.21
N LEU A 449 -6.62 -1.42 19.84
CA LEU A 449 -6.19 -0.37 20.77
C LEU A 449 -7.34 0.55 21.18
N LEU A 450 -8.23 0.92 20.25
CA LEU A 450 -9.41 1.71 20.56
C LEU A 450 -10.35 0.98 21.54
N THR A 451 -10.46 -0.34 21.41
CA THR A 451 -11.25 -1.17 22.33
C THR A 451 -10.69 -1.10 23.74
N LEU A 452 -9.37 -1.15 23.90
CA LEU A 452 -8.73 -0.97 25.21
C LEU A 452 -8.95 0.43 25.79
N LEU A 453 -9.01 1.48 24.96
CA LEU A 453 -9.34 2.83 25.42
C LEU A 453 -10.81 2.93 25.87
N LEU A 454 -11.73 2.25 25.18
CA LEU A 454 -13.17 2.32 25.46
C LEU A 454 -13.63 1.38 26.58
N LYS A 455 -12.88 0.31 26.89
CA LYS A 455 -13.30 -0.73 27.85
C LYS A 455 -13.70 -0.18 29.21
N GLN A 456 -13.15 0.96 29.61
CA GLN A 456 -13.39 1.52 30.93
C GLN A 456 -14.73 2.23 31.05
N THR A 457 -15.17 2.86 29.97
CA THR A 457 -16.52 3.42 29.88
C THR A 457 -17.53 2.34 29.49
N TYR A 458 -17.09 1.37 28.68
CA TYR A 458 -17.92 0.29 28.14
C TYR A 458 -17.28 -1.09 28.42
N PRO A 459 -17.46 -1.65 29.63
CA PRO A 459 -16.81 -2.91 30.06
C PRO A 459 -17.15 -4.15 29.23
N HIS A 460 -18.14 -4.07 28.35
CA HIS A 460 -18.57 -5.17 27.49
C HIS A 460 -18.27 -4.92 26.00
N VAL A 461 -17.40 -3.94 25.71
CA VAL A 461 -16.94 -3.68 24.35
C VAL A 461 -16.21 -4.90 23.79
N ARG A 462 -16.46 -5.20 22.51
CA ARG A 462 -15.85 -6.34 21.80
C ARG A 462 -15.18 -5.86 20.52
N CYS A 463 -14.06 -6.47 20.19
CA CYS A 463 -13.31 -6.20 18.97
C CYS A 463 -13.23 -7.44 18.07
N TYR A 464 -13.48 -7.26 16.78
CA TYR A 464 -13.21 -8.25 15.74
C TYR A 464 -12.10 -7.72 14.83
N ALA A 465 -10.87 -8.16 15.07
CA ALA A 465 -9.69 -7.73 14.34
C ALA A 465 -9.33 -8.76 13.26
N PHE A 466 -9.41 -8.38 11.99
CA PHE A 466 -9.14 -9.25 10.85
C PHE A 466 -7.70 -9.07 10.35
N SER A 467 -6.90 -10.13 10.42
CA SER A 467 -5.47 -10.11 10.06
C SER A 467 -4.71 -8.90 10.62
N PRO A 468 -4.84 -8.56 11.92
CA PRO A 468 -4.09 -7.45 12.49
C PRO A 468 -2.59 -7.73 12.46
N PRO A 469 -1.73 -6.70 12.37
CA PRO A 469 -0.30 -6.88 12.45
C PRO A 469 0.12 -7.44 13.82
N GLY A 470 1.19 -8.24 13.85
CA GLY A 470 1.66 -8.87 15.10
C GLY A 470 2.32 -7.93 16.10
N CYS A 471 2.56 -6.67 15.73
CA CYS A 471 3.26 -5.66 16.54
C CYS A 471 2.33 -4.66 17.25
N VAL A 472 1.04 -4.97 17.39
CA VAL A 472 0.04 -4.04 17.97
C VAL A 472 0.32 -3.73 19.44
N ILE A 473 0.59 -4.76 20.25
CA ILE A 473 0.75 -4.65 21.70
C ILE A 473 1.84 -5.62 22.20
N SER A 474 2.56 -5.24 23.26
CA SER A 474 3.55 -6.06 23.93
C SER A 474 2.94 -7.21 24.74
N GLU A 475 3.76 -8.19 25.12
CA GLU A 475 3.36 -9.35 25.95
C GLU A 475 2.61 -8.99 27.24
N HIS A 476 2.94 -7.87 27.89
CA HIS A 476 2.27 -7.43 29.13
C HIS A 476 0.81 -6.99 28.94
N GLY A 477 0.33 -6.78 27.71
CA GLY A 477 -1.05 -6.37 27.42
C GLY A 477 -1.93 -7.49 26.84
N VAL A 478 -1.43 -8.73 26.85
CA VAL A 478 -2.13 -9.87 26.22
C VAL A 478 -3.40 -10.24 26.98
N ASN A 479 -3.36 -10.27 28.32
CA ASN A 479 -4.52 -10.67 29.13
C ASN A 479 -5.72 -9.73 28.90
N ASP A 480 -5.49 -8.42 28.85
CA ASP A 480 -6.51 -7.42 28.56
C ASP A 480 -7.08 -7.53 27.14
N THR A 481 -6.23 -7.88 26.18
CA THR A 481 -6.67 -8.05 24.80
C THR A 481 -7.42 -9.36 24.61
N GLU A 482 -7.08 -10.42 25.32
CA GLU A 482 -7.75 -11.73 25.23
C GLU A 482 -9.24 -11.66 25.60
N ALA A 483 -9.60 -10.89 26.64
CA ALA A 483 -10.98 -10.71 27.07
C ALA A 483 -11.84 -9.96 26.04
N HIS A 484 -11.27 -8.95 25.36
CA HIS A 484 -12.05 -8.02 24.54
C HIS A 484 -11.85 -8.20 23.02
N VAL A 485 -10.78 -8.83 22.58
CA VAL A 485 -10.36 -8.84 21.16
C VAL A 485 -10.32 -10.25 20.61
N LEU A 486 -11.17 -10.50 19.61
CA LEU A 486 -11.08 -11.68 18.76
C LEU A 486 -10.28 -11.36 17.51
N SER A 487 -9.08 -11.93 17.41
CA SER A 487 -8.28 -11.87 16.18
C SER A 487 -8.66 -13.01 15.23
N VAL A 488 -8.86 -12.69 13.95
CA VAL A 488 -9.21 -13.66 12.91
C VAL A 488 -8.12 -13.64 11.86
N ILE A 489 -7.36 -14.73 11.78
CA ILE A 489 -6.26 -14.90 10.83
C ILE A 489 -6.65 -16.00 9.84
N LEU A 490 -6.47 -15.75 8.55
CA LEU A 490 -6.73 -16.73 7.52
C LEU A 490 -5.44 -17.52 7.22
N GLU A 491 -5.38 -18.78 7.63
CA GLU A 491 -4.35 -19.70 7.16
C GLU A 491 -4.71 -20.22 5.76
N THR A 492 -3.83 -20.02 4.78
CA THR A 492 -4.00 -20.61 3.46
C THR A 492 -3.53 -22.07 3.46
N GLU A 493 -4.47 -23.02 3.45
CA GLU A 493 -4.16 -24.41 3.06
C GLU A 493 -3.86 -24.48 1.55
N ASP A 494 -2.59 -24.32 1.19
CA ASP A 494 -2.12 -24.59 -0.16
C ASP A 494 -1.78 -26.08 -0.31
N ARG A 495 -2.78 -26.95 -0.55
CA ARG A 495 -2.63 -28.19 -1.36
C ARG A 495 -3.95 -28.69 -1.98
N PRO A 496 -4.00 -28.88 -3.32
CA PRO A 496 -4.77 -29.94 -3.93
C PRO A 496 -3.88 -31.18 -4.11
N GLY A 497 -4.18 -32.27 -3.42
CA GLY A 497 -3.65 -33.60 -3.75
C GLY A 497 -3.20 -34.41 -2.55
N ASP A 498 -4.10 -35.25 -2.03
CA ASP A 498 -3.83 -36.68 -2.01
C ASP A 498 -5.07 -37.44 -2.45
N LEU A 499 -4.82 -38.44 -3.30
CA LEU A 499 -5.79 -39.23 -4.03
C LEU A 499 -6.70 -40.05 -3.11
N LEU A 500 -7.96 -40.24 -3.53
CA LEU A 500 -8.50 -41.56 -3.85
C LEU A 500 -9.83 -41.44 -4.65
N HIS A 501 -9.80 -42.02 -5.85
CA HIS A 501 -10.89 -42.50 -6.71
C HIS A 501 -11.81 -41.53 -7.49
N ASP A 502 -11.41 -41.37 -8.76
CA ASP A 502 -12.12 -41.85 -9.97
C ASP A 502 -12.95 -40.86 -10.84
N GLN A 503 -12.54 -40.85 -12.12
CA GLN A 503 -13.18 -40.44 -13.38
C GLN A 503 -13.35 -38.97 -13.78
N GLY A 504 -12.59 -38.59 -14.82
CA GLY A 504 -13.15 -37.95 -16.03
C GLY A 504 -12.70 -36.52 -16.36
N LYS A 505 -11.67 -36.40 -17.23
CA LYS A 505 -11.56 -35.50 -18.43
C LYS A 505 -12.36 -34.16 -18.39
N VAL A 506 -11.79 -32.95 -18.53
CA VAL A 506 -11.04 -32.37 -19.68
C VAL A 506 -10.42 -31.01 -19.25
N ARG A 507 -9.30 -30.65 -19.90
CA ARG A 507 -8.49 -29.41 -19.83
C ARG A 507 -9.26 -28.12 -20.16
N ASP A 508 -8.89 -27.01 -19.53
CA ASP A 508 -8.18 -25.90 -20.22
C ASP A 508 -7.51 -24.90 -19.25
N HIS A 509 -6.35 -24.42 -19.69
CA HIS A 509 -5.45 -23.48 -19.02
C HIS A 509 -5.79 -22.04 -19.40
N HIS A 510 -5.92 -21.13 -18.43
CA HIS A 510 -5.14 -19.88 -18.34
C HIS A 510 -5.52 -19.05 -17.10
N GLN A 511 -4.61 -18.14 -16.74
CA GLN A 511 -4.64 -17.14 -15.65
C GLN A 511 -4.25 -17.64 -14.25
N ARG A 512 -2.93 -17.69 -14.02
CA ARG A 512 -2.31 -17.51 -12.71
C ARG A 512 -1.97 -16.02 -12.57
N ASN A 513 -2.47 -15.37 -11.54
CA ASN A 513 -1.95 -14.15 -10.92
C ASN A 513 -2.47 -14.09 -9.46
N LEU A 514 -1.59 -13.72 -8.53
CA LEU A 514 -1.78 -13.65 -7.07
C LEU A 514 -2.60 -12.41 -6.64
N PRO A 515 -3.24 -12.38 -5.45
CA PRO A 515 -3.72 -13.48 -4.61
C PRO A 515 -5.26 -13.48 -4.54
N ALA A 516 -5.86 -14.59 -4.99
CA ALA A 516 -7.29 -14.89 -4.82
C ALA A 516 -7.60 -15.43 -3.40
N ILE A 517 -7.06 -14.80 -2.36
CA ILE A 517 -7.05 -15.35 -0.98
C ILE A 517 -8.29 -14.96 -0.15
N LEU A 518 -9.25 -14.19 -0.67
CA LEU A 518 -10.48 -13.84 0.07
C LEU A 518 -11.76 -14.58 -0.35
N LEU A 519 -11.70 -15.52 -1.31
CA LEU A 519 -12.92 -16.05 -1.97
C LEU A 519 -13.23 -17.54 -1.77
N ARG A 520 -12.54 -18.24 -0.85
CA ARG A 520 -12.81 -19.68 -0.61
C ARG A 520 -13.34 -20.06 0.77
N ALA A 521 -13.61 -19.09 1.66
CA ALA A 521 -14.33 -19.33 2.91
C ALA A 521 -15.87 -19.45 2.74
N LEU A 522 -16.38 -19.28 1.51
CA LEU A 522 -17.82 -19.38 1.20
C LEU A 522 -18.10 -20.67 0.44
N GLY A 523 -18.16 -21.78 1.17
CA GLY A 523 -18.84 -22.98 0.70
C GLY A 523 -20.28 -22.64 0.35
N THR A 524 -20.60 -22.62 -0.94
CA THR A 524 -21.97 -22.50 -1.43
C THR A 524 -22.69 -23.81 -1.11
N SER A 525 -23.53 -23.80 -0.07
CA SER A 525 -24.50 -24.86 0.12
C SER A 525 -25.49 -24.81 -1.04
N SER A 526 -25.56 -25.92 -1.76
CA SER A 526 -26.53 -26.27 -2.78
C SER A 526 -27.96 -25.77 -2.48
N GLY A 527 -28.42 -24.79 -3.27
CA GLY A 527 -29.80 -24.35 -3.35
C GLY A 527 -30.56 -25.13 -4.43
N GLN A 528 -31.32 -26.10 -3.96
CA GLN A 528 -32.18 -27.04 -4.65
C GLN A 528 -33.14 -26.37 -5.65
N ARG A 529 -33.13 -26.84 -6.91
CA ARG A 529 -34.24 -26.67 -7.87
C ARG A 529 -35.55 -27.07 -7.21
N ARG A 530 -36.53 -26.16 -7.13
CA ARG A 530 -37.97 -26.52 -7.17
C ARG A 530 -38.80 -25.45 -7.89
N ARG A 531 -39.26 -25.91 -9.07
CA ARG A 531 -40.38 -25.50 -9.93
C ARG A 531 -40.36 -24.11 -10.55
#